data_AF-W1Y679-F1
#
_entry.id   AF-W1Y679-F1
#
_cell.length_a   1.000
_cell.length_b   1.000
_cell.length_c   1.000
_cell.angle_alpha   90.00
_cell.angle_beta   90.00
_cell.angle_gamma   90.00
#
_symmetry.space_group_name_H-M   'P 1'
#
loop_
_entity.id
_entity.type
_entity.pdbx_description
1 polymer ?
#
loop_
_entity_poly.entity_id
_entity_poly.type
_entity_poly.pdbx_seq_one_letter_code
_entity_poly.pdbx_strand_id
1 'polypeptide(L)'
;MIELLNLDVLNNIIDSRILMNSPQNKEDELTAWWDIEDLKRECKKGNQWCIDMLNYPPFKNELTKLKIVYYPKHNREGYSMVAKQMKQWLIENHSIIRESASIFRTS
;
A
#
# COMPACT_ATOMS: atom_id res chain seq x y z
N MET A 1 42.41 31.40 -18.84
CA MET A 1 41.97 30.54 -17.74
C MET A 1 40.46 30.71 -17.60
N ILE A 2 39.71 29.98 -18.42
CA ILE A 2 38.26 30.10 -18.54
C ILE A 2 37.70 28.73 -18.13
N GLU A 3 36.66 28.74 -17.29
CA GLU A 3 35.67 27.66 -17.13
C GLU A 3 36.01 26.40 -16.29
N LEU A 4 36.52 26.57 -15.07
CA LEU A 4 36.36 25.52 -14.03
C LEU A 4 35.13 25.75 -13.13
N LEU A 5 34.60 26.98 -13.06
CA LEU A 5 33.42 27.33 -12.25
C LEU A 5 32.08 26.87 -12.83
N ASN A 6 32.04 26.46 -14.11
CA ASN A 6 30.79 26.09 -14.78
C ASN A 6 30.46 24.59 -14.67
N LEU A 7 31.44 23.72 -14.41
CA LEU A 7 31.16 22.28 -14.32
C LEU A 7 30.40 21.90 -13.05
N ASP A 8 30.74 22.49 -11.90
CA ASP A 8 30.06 22.18 -10.63
C ASP A 8 28.60 22.66 -10.64
N VAL A 9 28.34 23.82 -11.25
CA VAL A 9 26.98 24.34 -11.42
C VAL A 9 26.18 23.45 -12.38
N LEU A 10 26.79 23.03 -13.50
CA LEU A 10 26.15 22.12 -14.45
C LEU A 10 25.88 20.74 -13.84
N ASN A 11 26.82 20.19 -13.05
CA ASN A 11 26.64 18.92 -12.36
C ASN A 11 25.50 18.99 -11.34
N ASN A 12 25.44 20.05 -10.53
CA ASN A 12 24.32 20.25 -9.59
C ASN A 12 22.96 20.37 -10.30
N ILE A 13 22.91 21.03 -11.47
CA ILE A 13 21.69 21.15 -12.28
C ILE A 13 21.30 19.78 -12.88
N ILE A 14 22.28 19.00 -13.34
CA ILE A 14 22.07 17.65 -13.89
C ILE A 14 21.57 16.71 -12.79
N ASP A 15 22.19 16.71 -11.61
CA ASP A 15 21.78 15.89 -10.47
C ASP A 15 20.36 16.23 -10.01
N SER A 16 20.02 17.52 -9.96
CA SER A 16 18.66 17.98 -9.65
C SER A 16 17.63 17.49 -10.67
N ARG A 17 17.99 17.48 -11.97
CA ARG A 17 17.11 16.96 -13.04
C ARG A 17 16.99 15.44 -13.04
N ILE A 18 18.06 14.70 -12.71
CA ILE A 18 18.02 13.25 -12.59
C ILE A 18 17.14 12.83 -11.41
N LEU A 19 17.22 13.55 -10.28
CA LEU A 19 16.34 13.33 -9.13
C LEU A 19 14.86 13.62 -9.45
N MET A 20 14.58 14.62 -10.28
CA MET A 20 13.21 14.93 -10.74
C MET A 20 12.69 13.96 -11.80
N ASN A 21 13.57 13.31 -12.56
CA ASN A 21 13.23 12.31 -13.60
C ASN A 21 13.38 10.86 -13.14
N SER A 22 13.69 10.61 -11.85
CA SER A 22 13.62 9.25 -11.31
C SER A 22 12.16 8.77 -11.46
N PRO A 23 11.90 7.65 -12.14
CA PRO A 23 10.55 7.14 -12.39
C PRO A 23 9.77 6.74 -11.13
N GLN A 24 10.32 6.97 -9.94
CA GLN A 24 9.71 6.69 -8.64
C GLN A 24 8.59 7.66 -8.23
N ASN A 25 8.39 8.77 -8.94
CA ASN A 25 7.29 9.71 -8.68
C ASN A 25 6.22 9.74 -9.79
N LYS A 26 6.19 8.72 -10.65
CA LYS A 26 5.05 8.41 -11.51
C LYS A 26 4.41 7.09 -11.06
N GLU A 27 4.13 6.94 -9.78
CA GLU A 27 3.04 6.05 -9.40
C GLU A 27 1.75 6.77 -9.75
N ASP A 28 1.19 6.35 -10.88
CA ASP A 28 -0.09 6.73 -11.41
C ASP A 28 -1.09 7.18 -10.34
N GLU A 29 -1.61 8.39 -10.51
CA GLU A 29 -2.87 8.89 -9.94
C GLU A 29 -4.10 8.10 -10.42
N LEU A 30 -3.96 6.79 -10.61
CA LEU A 30 -5.10 5.89 -10.65
C LEU A 30 -5.32 5.48 -9.20
N THR A 31 -6.40 5.97 -8.61
CA THR A 31 -6.91 5.45 -7.35
C THR A 31 -7.32 4.00 -7.61
N ALA A 32 -6.35 3.08 -7.60
CA ALA A 32 -6.58 1.68 -7.86
C ALA A 32 -7.38 1.16 -6.67
N TRP A 33 -8.59 0.69 -6.95
CA TRP A 33 -9.40 -0.01 -5.98
C TRP A 33 -8.94 -1.46 -6.01
N TRP A 34 -8.48 -1.95 -4.86
CA TRP A 34 -8.17 -3.36 -4.69
C TRP A 34 -9.41 -4.13 -4.30
N ASP A 35 -9.53 -5.32 -4.87
CA ASP A 35 -10.42 -6.35 -4.38
C ASP A 35 -9.66 -7.36 -3.49
N ILE A 36 -10.33 -8.44 -3.09
CA ILE A 36 -9.70 -9.50 -2.31
C ILE A 36 -8.62 -10.24 -3.10
N GLU A 37 -8.76 -10.37 -4.42
CA GLU A 37 -7.77 -11.05 -5.25
C GLU A 37 -6.47 -10.24 -5.35
N ASP A 38 -6.55 -8.92 -5.41
CA ASP A 38 -5.38 -8.04 -5.33
C ASP A 38 -4.72 -8.12 -3.95
N LEU A 39 -5.51 -8.06 -2.87
CA LEU A 39 -5.00 -8.22 -1.51
C LEU A 39 -4.30 -9.57 -1.32
N LYS A 40 -4.86 -10.63 -1.88
CA LYS A 40 -4.30 -11.98 -1.91
C LYS A 40 -2.98 -12.04 -2.66
N ARG A 41 -2.87 -11.37 -3.82
CA ARG A 41 -1.61 -11.29 -4.59
C ARG A 41 -0.51 -10.64 -3.76
N GLU A 42 -0.84 -9.58 -3.03
CA GLU A 42 0.16 -8.83 -2.26
C GLU A 42 0.54 -9.51 -0.94
N CYS A 43 -0.44 -10.02 -0.19
CA CYS A 43 -0.14 -10.79 1.01
C CYS A 43 0.47 -12.17 0.70
N LYS A 44 0.34 -12.67 -0.55
CA LYS A 44 0.67 -14.04 -0.96
C LYS A 44 0.02 -15.09 -0.04
N LYS A 45 -1.22 -14.81 0.40
CA LYS A 45 -2.03 -15.66 1.28
C LYS A 45 -3.31 -16.10 0.57
N GLY A 46 -4.05 -17.03 1.16
CA GLY A 46 -5.35 -17.45 0.63
C GLY A 46 -6.44 -16.40 0.87
N ASN A 47 -7.51 -16.46 0.07
CA ASN A 47 -8.65 -15.53 0.16
C ASN A 47 -9.25 -15.52 1.57
N GLN A 48 -9.45 -16.70 2.17
CA GLN A 48 -10.00 -16.82 3.52
C GLN A 48 -9.16 -16.07 4.55
N TRP A 49 -7.84 -16.22 4.50
CA TRP A 49 -6.92 -15.53 5.41
C TRP A 49 -7.03 -14.00 5.27
N CYS A 50 -7.20 -13.50 4.05
CA CYS A 50 -7.38 -12.07 3.81
C CYS A 50 -8.72 -11.58 4.38
N ILE A 51 -9.78 -12.36 4.22
CA ILE A 51 -11.11 -12.06 4.79
C ILE A 51 -11.06 -12.07 6.32
N ASP A 52 -10.43 -13.07 6.92
CA ASP A 52 -10.33 -13.22 8.37
C ASP A 52 -9.53 -12.05 8.97
N MET A 53 -8.43 -11.67 8.32
CA MET A 53 -7.61 -10.52 8.71
C MET A 53 -8.38 -9.21 8.60
N LEU A 54 -9.11 -8.97 7.52
CA LEU A 54 -9.96 -7.79 7.35
C LEU A 54 -11.11 -7.75 8.38
N ASN A 55 -11.61 -8.90 8.82
CA ASN A 55 -12.69 -8.99 9.80
C ASN A 55 -12.22 -9.10 11.25
N TYR A 56 -10.91 -9.23 11.49
CA TYR A 56 -10.35 -9.26 12.82
C TYR A 56 -10.68 -7.96 13.56
N PRO A 57 -11.35 -7.99 14.73
CA PRO A 57 -11.94 -6.80 15.35
C PRO A 57 -10.99 -5.59 15.52
N PRO A 58 -9.72 -5.78 15.93
CA PRO A 58 -8.76 -4.68 16.01
C PRO A 58 -8.52 -4.00 14.66
N PHE A 59 -8.22 -4.81 13.63
CA PHE A 59 -7.90 -4.31 12.29
C PHE A 59 -9.14 -3.72 11.62
N LYS A 60 -10.30 -4.37 11.76
CA LYS A 60 -11.57 -3.89 11.22
C LYS A 60 -11.92 -2.50 11.74
N ASN A 61 -11.78 -2.29 13.04
CA ASN A 61 -12.07 -1.00 13.66
C ASN A 61 -11.11 0.09 13.16
N GLU A 62 -9.84 -0.23 13.01
CA GLU A 62 -8.82 0.68 12.50
C GLU A 62 -9.03 1.03 11.03
N LEU A 63 -9.16 0.02 10.17
CA LEU A 63 -9.39 0.17 8.73
C LEU A 63 -10.69 0.93 8.42
N THR A 64 -11.73 0.73 9.24
CA THR A 64 -12.99 1.49 9.14
C THR A 64 -12.79 2.95 9.54
N LYS A 65 -12.05 3.23 10.62
CA LYS A 65 -11.73 4.62 11.04
C LYS A 65 -10.91 5.35 9.98
N LEU A 66 -9.94 4.66 9.39
CA LEU A 66 -9.10 5.18 8.32
C LEU A 66 -9.83 5.27 6.96
N LYS A 67 -11.04 4.71 6.84
CA LYS A 67 -11.84 4.66 5.60
C LYS A 67 -11.08 4.02 4.42
N ILE A 68 -10.23 3.03 4.73
CA ILE A 68 -9.41 2.33 3.73
C ILE A 68 -10.20 1.20 3.07
N VAL A 69 -11.02 0.50 3.86
CA VAL A 69 -11.75 -0.71 3.43
C VAL A 69 -13.25 -0.47 3.48
N TYR A 70 -13.90 -0.82 2.38
CA TYR A 70 -15.35 -0.86 2.22
C TYR A 70 -15.79 -2.32 2.33
N TYR A 71 -16.44 -2.61 3.46
CA TYR A 71 -16.99 -3.93 3.74
C TYR A 71 -18.29 -4.13 2.97
N PRO A 72 -18.49 -5.31 2.35
CA PRO A 72 -19.72 -5.60 1.64
C PRO A 72 -20.91 -5.62 2.62
N LYS A 73 -22.00 -4.92 2.26
CA LYS A 73 -23.23 -4.89 3.06
C LYS A 73 -24.20 -5.99 2.65
N HIS A 74 -24.05 -6.47 1.41
CA HIS A 74 -24.87 -7.52 0.83
C HIS A 74 -23.98 -8.65 0.29
N ASN A 75 -24.49 -9.89 0.28
CA ASN A 75 -23.76 -11.08 -0.19
C ASN A 75 -23.30 -11.02 -1.67
N ARG A 76 -23.77 -10.04 -2.45
CA ARG A 76 -23.38 -9.83 -3.85
C ARG A 76 -22.27 -8.78 -4.02
N GLU A 77 -21.97 -8.05 -2.96
CA GLU A 77 -20.90 -7.05 -2.99
C GLU A 77 -19.58 -7.72 -2.64
N GLY A 78 -18.53 -7.35 -3.37
CA GLY A 78 -17.15 -7.72 -3.03
C GLY A 78 -16.56 -6.74 -2.00
N TYR A 79 -15.44 -7.12 -1.39
CA TYR A 79 -14.66 -6.16 -0.63
C TYR A 79 -13.99 -5.20 -1.60
N SER A 80 -13.97 -3.93 -1.25
CA SER A 80 -13.25 -2.90 -2.00
C SER A 80 -12.37 -2.12 -1.05
N MET A 81 -11.13 -1.86 -1.43
CA MET A 81 -10.19 -1.13 -0.59
C MET A 81 -9.32 -0.19 -1.42
N VAL A 82 -8.87 0.89 -0.79
CA VAL A 82 -7.98 1.86 -1.45
C VAL A 82 -6.58 1.27 -1.50
N ALA A 83 -6.10 0.88 -2.69
CA ALA A 83 -4.85 0.13 -2.87
C ALA A 83 -3.66 0.78 -2.15
N LYS A 84 -3.43 2.08 -2.39
CA LYS A 84 -2.28 2.80 -1.84
C LYS A 84 -2.29 2.82 -0.31
N GLN A 85 -3.43 3.14 0.29
CA GLN A 85 -3.57 3.22 1.74
C GLN A 85 -3.51 1.82 2.37
N MET A 86 -4.13 0.83 1.74
CA MET A 86 -4.08 -0.55 2.20
C MET A 86 -2.65 -1.10 2.14
N LYS A 87 -1.92 -0.85 1.05
CA LYS A 87 -0.52 -1.25 0.89
C LYS A 87 0.36 -0.63 1.97
N GLN A 88 0.21 0.66 2.21
CA GLN A 88 0.95 1.36 3.26
C GLN A 88 0.63 0.79 4.65
N TRP A 89 -0.66 0.59 4.96
CA TRP A 89 -1.10 0.02 6.22
C TRP A 89 -0.57 -1.40 6.44
N LEU A 90 -0.53 -2.23 5.39
CA LEU A 90 0.05 -3.58 5.43
C LEU A 90 1.55 -3.56 5.74
N ILE A 91 2.31 -2.60 5.19
CA ILE A 91 3.75 -2.45 5.43
C ILE A 91 3.99 -2.00 6.88
N GLU A 92 3.26 -0.99 7.32
CA GLU A 92 3.38 -0.43 8.68
C GLU A 92 2.99 -1.46 9.75
N ASN A 93 1.92 -2.23 9.51
CA ASN A 93 1.39 -3.20 10.47
C ASN A 93 1.89 -4.63 10.22
N HIS A 94 2.87 -4.83 9.34
CA HIS A 94 3.33 -6.16 8.93
C HIS A 94 3.71 -7.06 10.12
N SER A 95 4.39 -6.52 11.13
CA SER A 95 4.79 -7.26 12.34
C SER A 95 3.56 -7.72 13.15
N ILE A 96 2.61 -6.82 13.36
CA ILE A 96 1.38 -7.08 14.13
C ILE A 96 0.51 -8.10 13.40
N ILE A 97 0.38 -7.97 12.08
CA ILE A 97 -0.35 -8.92 11.23
C ILE A 97 0.29 -10.30 11.32
N ARG A 98 1.63 -10.39 11.28
CA ARG A 98 2.36 -11.66 11.37
C ARG A 98 2.19 -12.33 12.73
N GLU A 99 2.25 -11.57 13.82
CA GLU A 99 2.00 -12.09 15.17
C GLU A 99 0.54 -12.53 15.36
N SER A 100 -0.40 -11.75 14.83
CA SER A 100 -1.83 -12.04 14.93
C SER A 100 -2.30 -13.14 13.97
N ALA A 101 -1.48 -13.51 12.96
CA ALA A 101 -1.84 -14.48 11.91
C ALA A 101 -2.18 -15.89 12.43
N SER A 102 -1.70 -16.24 13.62
CA SER A 102 -2.06 -17.49 14.31
C SER A 102 -3.43 -17.39 14.97
N ILE A 103 -3.87 -16.20 15.37
CA ILE A 103 -5.04 -15.95 16.21
C ILE A 103 -6.32 -15.95 15.38
N PHE A 104 -6.33 -15.21 14.27
CA PHE A 104 -7.54 -15.10 13.43
C PHE A 104 -7.77 -16.30 12.49
N ARG A 105 -6.88 -17.30 12.48
CA ARG A 105 -7.11 -18.58 11.79
C ARG A 105 -7.93 -19.59 12.61
N THR A 106 -8.13 -19.31 13.89
CA THR A 106 -8.71 -20.26 14.86
C THR A 106 -10.10 -19.84 15.35
N SER A 107 -10.63 -18.70 14.88
CA SER A 107 -11.98 -18.23 15.22
C SER A 107 -13.00 -18.60 14.15
#